data_AF-A0AA88D011-F1
#
_entry.id   AF-A0AA88D011-F1
#
_cell.length_a   1.000
_cell.length_b   1.000
_cell.length_c   1.000
_cell.angle_alpha   90.00
_cell.angle_beta   90.00
_cell.angle_gamma   90.00
#
_symmetry.space_group_name_H-M   'P 1'
#
loop_
_entity.id
_entity.type
_entity.pdbx_description
1 polymer ?
#
loop_
_entity_poly.entity_id
_entity_poly.type
_entity_poly.pdbx_seq_one_letter_code
_entity_poly.pdbx_strand_id
1 'polypeptide(L)'
;MASYNLAVILQNTQNDAEFLLVKQKRPPNFGDEEYDSFVDSDLWDLPSTRLNPLEGESEPPVSIDDAESCSEKIELSKFDINSALKQVSEEVFSGEAELGNWRFWKFIEEAEFGPGPPVQTLFILGNLVFGDPNLQGLLGAISGLEPPMAVWAFPSQ
;
A
#
# COMPACT_ATOMS: atom_id res chain seq x y z
N MET A 1 -13.36 18.67 -4.01
CA MET A 1 -12.98 17.44 -4.74
C MET A 1 -12.44 16.47 -3.71
N ALA A 2 -12.89 15.22 -3.73
CA ALA A 2 -12.36 14.19 -2.82
C ALA A 2 -10.88 13.93 -3.13
N SER A 3 -10.11 13.60 -2.11
CA SER A 3 -8.75 13.08 -2.26
C SER A 3 -8.80 11.57 -2.34
N TYR A 4 -8.10 10.98 -3.30
CA TYR A 4 -8.08 9.54 -3.51
C TYR A 4 -6.74 8.96 -3.07
N ASN A 5 -6.77 7.86 -2.34
CA ASN A 5 -5.59 7.11 -1.95
C ASN A 5 -5.67 5.68 -2.50
N LEU A 6 -4.52 5.12 -2.85
CA LEU A 6 -4.34 3.72 -3.16
C LEU A 6 -3.56 3.08 -2.02
N ALA A 7 -4.16 2.09 -1.37
CA ALA A 7 -3.50 1.25 -0.37
C ALA A 7 -3.36 -0.17 -0.92
N VAL A 8 -2.20 -0.77 -0.70
CA VAL A 8 -1.86 -2.06 -1.30
C VAL A 8 -1.62 -3.10 -0.21
N ILE A 9 -2.30 -4.23 -0.32
CA ILE A 9 -2.10 -5.38 0.54
C ILE A 9 -1.24 -6.37 -0.24
N LEU A 10 0.05 -6.42 0.10
CA LEU A 10 1.00 -7.32 -0.55
C LEU A 10 1.08 -8.63 0.20
N GLN A 11 0.46 -9.66 -0.35
CA GLN A 11 0.44 -10.99 0.23
C GLN A 11 1.66 -11.80 -0.18
N ASN A 12 2.12 -12.63 0.75
CA ASN A 12 3.12 -13.65 0.46
C ASN A 12 2.46 -14.79 -0.33
N THR A 13 3.03 -15.14 -1.49
CA THR A 13 2.52 -16.23 -2.33
C THR A 13 2.65 -17.63 -1.70
N GLN A 14 3.48 -17.77 -0.67
CA GLN A 14 3.64 -19.03 0.08
C GLN A 14 2.76 -19.11 1.33
N ASN A 15 2.32 -17.96 1.85
CA ASN A 15 1.48 -17.87 3.03
C ASN A 15 0.50 -16.70 2.88
N ASP A 16 -0.74 -17.02 2.56
CA ASP A 16 -1.82 -16.04 2.36
C ASP A 16 -2.20 -15.27 3.63
N ALA A 17 -1.74 -15.75 4.79
CA ALA A 17 -1.92 -15.12 6.10
C ALA A 17 -0.85 -14.05 6.42
N GLU A 18 0.21 -13.95 5.61
CA GLU A 18 1.26 -12.95 5.75
C GLU A 18 1.10 -11.84 4.72
N PHE A 19 1.28 -10.61 5.18
CA PHE A 19 1.34 -9.43 4.33
C PHE A 19 2.40 -8.44 4.82
N LEU A 20 2.82 -7.56 3.92
CA LEU A 20 3.83 -6.55 4.20
C LEU A 20 3.22 -5.27 4.76
N LEU A 21 3.89 -4.70 5.76
CA LEU A 21 3.64 -3.38 6.31
C LEU A 21 4.88 -2.50 6.21
N VAL A 22 4.68 -1.23 5.91
CA VAL A 22 5.75 -0.21 5.89
C VAL A 22 5.71 0.63 7.15
N LYS A 23 6.89 1.08 7.58
CA LYS A 23 7.03 1.96 8.74
C LYS A 23 6.54 3.36 8.36
N GLN A 24 5.55 3.88 9.08
CA GLN A 24 5.07 5.24 8.85
C GLN A 24 6.15 6.26 9.22
N LYS A 25 6.25 7.33 8.42
CA LYS A 25 7.14 8.44 8.72
C LYS A 25 6.69 9.12 9.99
N ARG A 26 7.63 9.31 10.93
CA ARG A 26 7.34 10.02 12.17
C ARG A 26 6.90 11.46 11.86
N PRO A 27 5.93 11.99 12.62
CA PRO A 27 5.59 13.40 12.55
C PRO A 27 6.84 14.26 12.76
N PRO A 28 6.97 15.40 12.04
CA PRO A 28 8.06 16.33 12.30
C PRO A 28 7.94 16.92 13.70
N ASN A 29 9.09 17.19 14.32
CA ASN A 29 9.15 17.80 15.65
C ASN A 29 8.50 19.18 15.68
N PHE A 30 7.87 19.49 16.81
CA PHE A 30 7.21 20.78 17.05
C PHE A 30 8.20 21.84 17.55
N GLY A 31 9.41 21.44 17.98
CA GLY A 31 10.42 22.35 18.51
C GLY A 31 10.16 22.74 19.97
N ASP A 32 9.35 21.95 20.67
CA ASP A 32 9.01 22.11 22.07
C ASP A 32 9.45 20.83 22.79
N GLU A 33 10.34 20.97 23.78
CA GLU A 33 10.96 19.84 24.48
C GLU A 33 9.95 18.98 25.24
N GLU A 34 8.87 19.57 25.76
CA GLU A 34 7.83 18.83 26.45
C GLU A 34 7.07 17.94 25.45
N TYR A 35 6.66 18.51 24.31
CA TYR A 35 5.90 17.78 23.29
C TYR A 35 6.75 16.78 22.51
N ASP A 36 7.99 17.15 22.16
CA ASP A 36 8.91 16.31 21.40
C ASP A 36 9.45 15.14 22.25
N SER A 37 9.29 15.18 23.58
CA SER A 37 9.62 14.06 24.46
C SER A 37 8.62 12.92 24.40
N PHE A 38 7.39 13.17 23.95
CA PHE A 38 6.38 12.15 23.68
C PHE A 38 6.64 11.49 22.33
N VAL A 39 7.76 10.78 22.23
CA VAL A 39 8.08 9.97 21.06
C VAL A 39 7.26 8.69 21.14
N ASP A 40 6.23 8.60 20.29
CA ASP A 40 5.45 7.37 20.16
C ASP A 40 6.29 6.22 19.56
N SER A 41 5.82 5.00 19.81
CA SER A 41 6.34 3.80 19.18
C SER A 41 6.25 3.90 17.65
N ASP A 42 7.15 3.20 16.96
CA ASP A 42 7.09 3.11 15.50
C ASP A 42 5.75 2.49 15.06
N LEU A 43 5.03 3.22 14.21
CA LEU A 43 3.77 2.78 13.62
C LEU A 43 4.02 2.11 12.29
N TRP A 44 3.30 1.01 12.06
CA TRP A 44 3.37 0.21 10.85
C TRP A 44 2.01 0.21 10.19
N ASP A 45 1.97 0.44 8.88
CA ASP A 45 0.73 0.53 8.12
C ASP A 45 0.92 -0.04 6.72
N LEU A 46 -0.18 -0.23 6.00
CA LEU A 46 -0.15 -0.69 4.62
C LEU A 46 0.56 0.36 3.74
N PRO A 47 1.38 -0.09 2.78
CA PRO A 47 1.95 0.83 1.81
C PRO A 47 0.84 1.50 1.02
N SER A 48 0.90 2.82 0.99
CA SER A 48 -0.15 3.62 0.36
C SER A 48 0.40 4.88 -0.27
N THR A 49 -0.26 5.33 -1.33
CA THR A 49 0.07 6.59 -1.99
C THR A 49 -1.19 7.32 -2.42
N ARG A 50 -1.05 8.60 -2.74
CA ARG A 50 -2.12 9.39 -3.34
C ARG A 50 -2.35 8.94 -4.78
N LEU A 51 -3.61 8.70 -5.10
CA LEU A 51 -4.05 8.37 -6.43
C LEU A 51 -4.36 9.67 -7.19
N ASN A 52 -3.48 10.01 -8.12
CA ASN A 52 -3.60 11.23 -8.91
C ASN A 52 -4.53 11.01 -10.12
N PRO A 53 -5.31 12.02 -10.52
CA PRO A 53 -6.04 11.98 -11.78
C PRO A 53 -5.09 11.79 -12.96
N LEU A 54 -5.56 11.11 -14.00
CA LEU A 54 -4.82 10.89 -15.22
C LEU A 54 -4.59 12.21 -15.96
N GLU A 55 -3.33 12.62 -16.14
CA GLU A 55 -2.95 13.77 -16.96
C GLU A 55 -2.41 13.31 -18.31
N GLY A 56 -3.24 13.33 -19.36
CA GLY A 56 -2.83 13.07 -20.74
C GLY A 56 -2.95 11.61 -21.19
N GLU A 57 -2.18 11.23 -22.22
CA GLU A 57 -2.11 9.86 -22.72
C GLU A 57 -1.17 9.03 -21.84
N SER A 58 -1.72 8.06 -21.11
CA SER A 58 -0.96 7.18 -20.23
C SER A 58 -0.63 5.85 -20.89
N GLU A 59 0.28 5.12 -20.26
CA GLU A 59 0.45 3.68 -20.49
C GLU A 59 -0.88 2.94 -20.30
N PRO A 60 -1.06 1.76 -20.94
CA PRO A 60 -2.25 0.96 -20.76
C PRO A 60 -2.45 0.67 -19.27
N PRO A 61 -3.68 0.82 -18.76
CA PRO A 61 -3.96 0.61 -17.35
C PRO A 61 -3.60 -0.81 -16.95
N VAL A 62 -2.89 -0.94 -15.82
CA VAL A 62 -2.64 -2.24 -15.20
C VAL A 62 -3.97 -2.97 -15.00
N SER A 63 -4.01 -4.24 -15.41
CA SER A 63 -5.19 -5.08 -15.21
C SER A 63 -5.38 -5.33 -13.73
N ILE A 64 -6.47 -4.80 -13.18
CA ILE A 64 -6.94 -5.12 -11.83
C ILE A 64 -8.13 -6.07 -11.97
N ASP A 65 -7.94 -7.30 -11.48
CA ASP A 65 -9.01 -8.28 -11.42
C ASP A 65 -10.12 -7.80 -10.47
N ASP A 66 -11.36 -8.15 -10.78
CA ASP A 66 -12.56 -7.80 -9.99
C ASP A 66 -12.85 -6.28 -9.87
N ALA A 67 -12.18 -5.44 -10.68
CA ALA A 67 -12.36 -4.00 -10.72
C ALA A 67 -13.81 -3.56 -11.08
N GLU A 68 -14.57 -4.40 -11.78
CA GLU A 68 -15.98 -4.14 -12.11
C GLU A 68 -16.82 -3.88 -10.84
N SER A 69 -16.46 -4.51 -9.72
CA SER A 69 -17.13 -4.38 -8.41
C SER A 69 -17.09 -2.96 -7.83
N CYS A 70 -16.17 -2.10 -8.30
CA CYS A 70 -16.06 -0.72 -7.83
C CYS A 70 -16.40 0.33 -8.89
N SER A 71 -16.73 -0.10 -10.11
CA SER A 71 -17.00 0.79 -11.26
C SER A 71 -18.14 1.78 -11.02
N GLU A 72 -19.12 1.41 -10.19
CA GLU A 72 -20.25 2.29 -9.81
C GLU A 72 -19.84 3.41 -8.86
N LYS A 73 -18.74 3.25 -8.12
CA LYS A 73 -18.27 4.19 -7.08
C LYS A 73 -17.08 5.02 -7.55
N ILE A 74 -16.15 4.40 -8.24
CA ILE A 74 -14.94 5.04 -8.75
C ILE A 74 -14.62 4.57 -10.16
N GLU A 75 -14.41 5.53 -11.05
CA GLU A 75 -14.01 5.23 -12.42
C GLU A 75 -12.49 5.18 -12.49
N LEU A 76 -11.93 3.98 -12.35
CA LEU A 76 -10.49 3.70 -12.29
C LEU A 76 -9.72 4.21 -13.52
N SER A 77 -10.36 4.29 -14.70
CA SER A 77 -9.77 4.81 -15.93
C SER A 77 -9.40 6.29 -15.86
N LYS A 78 -9.93 7.04 -14.88
CA LYS A 78 -9.64 8.46 -14.68
C LYS A 78 -8.39 8.71 -13.82
N PHE A 79 -7.74 7.66 -13.32
CA PHE A 79 -6.62 7.77 -12.39
C PHE A 79 -5.37 7.10 -12.92
N ASP A 80 -4.21 7.64 -12.55
CA ASP A 80 -2.91 7.03 -12.87
C ASP A 80 -2.54 5.96 -11.85
N ILE A 81 -3.12 4.77 -12.05
CA ILE A 81 -2.89 3.60 -11.19
C ILE A 81 -1.46 3.06 -11.36
N ASN A 82 -0.89 3.14 -12.56
CA ASN A 82 0.43 2.60 -12.85
C ASN A 82 1.51 3.35 -12.06
N SER A 83 1.47 4.68 -12.09
CA SER A 83 2.39 5.50 -11.30
C SER A 83 2.20 5.30 -9.80
N ALA A 84 0.95 5.17 -9.34
CA ALA A 84 0.65 4.92 -7.93
C ALA A 84 1.22 3.56 -7.46
N LEU A 85 1.02 2.50 -8.25
CA LEU A 85 1.56 1.17 -8.00
C LEU A 85 3.10 1.14 -8.02
N LYS A 86 3.71 1.84 -8.97
CA LYS A 86 5.16 1.98 -9.04
C LYS A 86 5.71 2.66 -7.79
N GLN A 87 5.09 3.76 -7.34
CA GLN A 87 5.53 4.48 -6.15
C GLN A 87 5.43 3.63 -4.88
N VAL A 88 4.33 2.87 -4.73
CA VAL A 88 4.17 1.91 -3.62
C VAL A 88 5.22 0.81 -3.72
N SER A 89 5.50 0.30 -4.92
CA SER A 89 6.50 -0.74 -5.13
C SER A 89 7.90 -0.27 -4.73
N GLU A 90 8.27 0.96 -5.10
CA GLU A 90 9.54 1.59 -4.74
C GLU A 90 9.67 1.85 -3.22
N GLU A 91 8.55 2.09 -2.52
CA GLU A 91 8.54 2.26 -1.06
C GLU A 91 8.77 0.93 -0.32
N VAL A 92 8.22 -0.16 -0.85
CA VAL A 92 8.29 -1.47 -0.20
C VAL A 92 9.57 -2.21 -0.56
N PHE A 93 10.04 -2.09 -1.81
CA PHE A 93 11.13 -2.90 -2.32
C PHE A 93 12.03 -2.15 -3.32
N SER A 94 13.34 -2.37 -3.21
CA SER A 94 14.34 -1.76 -4.10
C SER A 94 15.11 -2.77 -4.96
N GLY A 95 14.67 -4.05 -5.04
CA GLY A 95 15.36 -5.12 -5.77
C GLY A 95 14.53 -5.78 -6.89
N GLU A 96 14.94 -6.99 -7.29
CA GLU A 96 14.27 -7.85 -8.31
C GLU A 96 13.12 -8.70 -7.73
N ALA A 97 12.02 -8.07 -7.31
CA ALA A 97 10.79 -8.77 -6.92
C ALA A 97 9.71 -8.34 -7.90
N GLU A 98 9.00 -9.32 -8.42
CA GLU A 98 7.90 -9.08 -9.32
C GLU A 98 6.63 -8.94 -8.47
N LEU A 99 6.08 -7.73 -8.44
CA LEU A 99 4.72 -7.51 -7.97
C LEU A 99 3.75 -7.72 -9.14
N GLY A 100 2.70 -8.50 -8.89
CA GLY A 100 1.70 -8.74 -9.91
C GLY A 100 0.43 -9.37 -9.37
N ASN A 101 -0.47 -9.73 -10.28
CA ASN A 101 -1.80 -10.28 -9.98
C ASN A 101 -2.59 -9.34 -9.07
N TRP A 102 -2.85 -8.13 -9.58
CA TRP A 102 -3.59 -7.11 -8.85
C TRP A 102 -5.06 -7.46 -8.83
N ARG A 103 -5.66 -7.47 -7.64
CA ARG A 103 -7.10 -7.70 -7.47
C ARG A 103 -7.72 -6.61 -6.63
N PHE A 104 -8.89 -6.15 -7.04
CA PHE A 104 -9.70 -5.25 -6.23
C PHE A 104 -10.15 -5.95 -4.93
N TRP A 105 -9.92 -5.30 -3.79
CA TRP A 105 -10.39 -5.80 -2.50
C TRP A 105 -11.58 -5.01 -1.98
N LYS A 106 -11.40 -3.70 -1.79
CA LYS A 106 -12.43 -2.84 -1.20
C LYS A 106 -12.21 -1.38 -1.58
N PHE A 107 -13.31 -0.64 -1.63
CA PHE A 107 -13.31 0.81 -1.71
C PHE A 107 -13.97 1.38 -0.45
N ILE A 108 -13.31 2.34 0.21
CA ILE A 108 -13.79 2.97 1.44
C ILE A 108 -13.93 4.47 1.20
N GLU A 109 -15.13 4.99 1.45
CA GLU A 109 -15.41 6.42 1.51
C GLU A 109 -15.34 6.83 2.98
N GLU A 110 -14.33 7.61 3.35
CA GLU A 110 -14.22 8.11 4.71
C GLU A 110 -15.23 9.23 4.93
N ALA A 111 -15.82 9.24 6.12
CA ALA A 111 -16.75 10.31 6.48
C ALA A 111 -16.01 11.66 6.48
N GLU A 112 -16.72 12.71 6.08
CA GLU A 112 -16.18 14.06 6.07
C GLU A 112 -15.90 14.53 7.51
N PHE A 113 -14.63 14.41 7.92
CA PHE A 113 -14.14 14.91 9.19
C PHE A 113 -13.23 16.11 8.98
N GLY A 114 -13.60 17.24 9.59
CA GLY A 114 -12.80 18.47 9.57
C GLY A 114 -12.94 19.31 8.29
N PRO A 115 -12.11 20.35 8.13
CA PRO A 115 -12.20 21.30 7.02
C PRO A 115 -11.59 20.79 5.70
N GLY A 116 -11.04 19.57 5.70
CA GLY A 116 -10.37 18.98 4.54
C GLY A 116 -11.35 18.40 3.51
N PRO A 117 -10.88 18.13 2.28
CA PRO A 117 -11.66 17.36 1.32
C PRO A 117 -11.94 15.94 1.86
N PRO A 118 -13.08 15.31 1.51
CA PRO A 118 -13.33 13.91 1.82
C PRO A 118 -12.21 13.03 1.27
N VAL A 119 -11.81 12.01 2.05
CA VAL A 119 -10.78 11.04 1.65
C VAL A 119 -11.45 9.74 1.23
N GLN A 120 -11.05 9.21 0.09
CA GLN A 120 -11.54 7.94 -0.43
C GLN A 120 -10.35 7.03 -0.69
N THR A 121 -10.40 5.82 -0.17
CA THR A 121 -9.26 4.90 -0.20
C THR A 121 -9.64 3.63 -0.95
N LEU A 122 -8.88 3.34 -2.01
CA LEU A 122 -8.96 2.13 -2.81
C LEU A 122 -7.96 1.11 -2.27
N PHE A 123 -8.44 -0.06 -1.86
CA PHE A 123 -7.63 -1.19 -1.42
C PHE A 123 -7.55 -2.22 -2.54
N ILE A 124 -6.32 -2.57 -2.89
CA ILE A 124 -6.03 -3.65 -3.83
C ILE A 124 -5.11 -4.69 -3.18
N LEU A 125 -5.30 -5.93 -3.58
CA LEU A 125 -4.42 -7.04 -3.25
C LEU A 125 -3.38 -7.19 -4.37
N GLY A 126 -2.15 -7.47 -3.98
CA GLY A 126 -1.07 -7.83 -4.88
C GLY A 126 -0.30 -9.01 -4.34
N ASN A 127 0.25 -9.82 -5.24
CA ASN A 127 1.09 -10.94 -4.87
C ASN A 127 2.56 -10.56 -5.02
N LEU A 128 3.35 -10.91 -4.00
CA LEU A 128 4.79 -10.76 -4.04
C LEU A 128 5.44 -12.06 -4.54
N VAL A 129 6.07 -12.00 -5.72
CA VAL A 129 6.83 -13.11 -6.29
C VAL A 129 8.32 -12.74 -6.30
N PHE A 130 9.13 -13.46 -5.53
CA PHE A 130 10.58 -13.30 -5.57
C PHE A 130 11.16 -14.14 -6.72
N GLY A 131 11.95 -13.52 -7.60
CA GLY A 131 12.50 -14.15 -8.80
C GLY A 131 13.52 -15.27 -8.55
N ASP A 132 14.07 -15.37 -7.34
CA ASP A 132 15.04 -16.39 -6.97
C ASP A 132 14.51 -17.27 -5.81
N PRO A 133 14.41 -18.61 -5.99
CA PRO A 133 14.02 -19.53 -4.93
C PRO A 133 14.95 -19.51 -3.70
N ASN A 134 16.18 -19.00 -3.81
CA ASN A 134 17.06 -18.79 -2.66
C ASN A 134 16.75 -17.50 -1.87
N LEU A 135 16.09 -16.52 -2.49
CA LEU A 135 15.55 -15.34 -1.80
C LEU A 135 14.24 -15.65 -1.06
N GLN A 136 13.72 -16.87 -1.18
CA GLN A 136 12.55 -17.34 -0.43
C GLN A 136 12.86 -17.61 1.05
N GLY A 137 14.12 -17.90 1.40
CA GLY A 137 14.59 -17.86 2.79
C GLY A 137 14.75 -16.43 3.33
N LEU A 138 14.68 -15.43 2.45
CA LEU A 138 14.91 -14.04 2.81
C LEU A 138 13.69 -13.40 3.47
N LEU A 139 12.45 -13.88 3.32
CA LEU A 139 11.33 -13.44 4.16
C LEU A 139 11.62 -13.63 5.67
N GLY A 140 12.41 -14.64 6.01
CA GLY A 140 12.97 -14.82 7.36
C GLY A 140 14.18 -13.93 7.66
N ALA A 141 14.92 -13.43 6.66
CA ALA A 141 16.15 -12.64 6.81
C ALA A 141 16.01 -11.13 6.49
N ILE A 142 14.89 -10.65 5.94
CA ILE A 142 14.50 -9.21 5.95
C ILE A 142 14.20 -8.74 7.37
N SER A 143 14.18 -9.64 8.35
CA SER A 143 14.15 -9.33 9.78
C SER A 143 15.51 -8.85 10.34
N GLY A 144 16.61 -8.97 9.58
CA GLY A 144 17.98 -8.71 10.07
C GLY A 144 18.70 -7.48 9.48
N LEU A 145 18.17 -6.91 8.41
CA LEU A 145 18.43 -5.53 7.99
C LEU A 145 17.11 -4.81 8.33
N GLU A 146 17.06 -3.57 8.82
CA GLU A 146 15.74 -2.93 9.01
C GLU A 146 15.16 -2.47 7.65
N PRO A 147 14.19 -3.21 7.05
CA PRO A 147 13.06 -2.61 6.32
C PRO A 147 11.72 -3.40 6.60
N PRO A 148 10.66 -3.40 5.75
CA PRO A 148 9.26 -3.64 6.14
C PRO A 148 8.99 -4.98 6.86
N MET A 149 8.22 -4.93 7.95
CA MET A 149 7.83 -6.11 8.72
C MET A 149 6.77 -6.92 7.98
N ALA A 150 7.03 -8.22 7.78
CA ALA A 150 6.00 -9.21 7.51
C ALA A 150 5.25 -9.51 8.83
N VAL A 151 3.97 -9.19 8.90
CA VAL A 151 3.14 -9.46 10.09
C VAL A 151 2.31 -10.71 9.86
N TRP A 152 2.37 -11.63 10.83
CA TRP A 152 1.58 -12.85 10.88
C TRP A 152 0.17 -12.49 11.36
N ALA A 153 -0.83 -12.54 10.48
CA ALA A 153 -2.22 -12.55 10.91
C ALA A 153 -2.67 -14.01 11.09
N PHE A 154 -2.96 -14.45 12.31
CA PHE A 154 -3.57 -15.76 12.51
C PHE A 154 -4.98 -15.76 11.88
N PRO A 155 -5.31 -16.70 10.98
CA PRO A 155 -6.71 -16.91 10.63
C PRO A 155 -7.43 -17.42 11.87
N SER A 156 -8.48 -16.71 12.28
CA SER A 156 -9.42 -17.24 13.27
C SER A 156 -10.22 -18.36 12.60
N GLN A 157 -9.92 -19.62 12.96
CA GLN A 157 -10.90 -20.69 13.14
C GLN A 157 -10.44 -21.66 14.22
#